data_AF-A0A526YEM4-F1
#
_entry.id   AF-A0A526YEM4-F1
#
_cell.length_a   1.000
_cell.length_b   1.000
_cell.length_c   1.000
_cell.angle_alpha   90.00
_cell.angle_beta   90.00
_cell.angle_gamma   90.00
#
_symmetry.space_group_name_H-M   'P 1'
#
loop_
_entity.id
_entity.type
_entity.pdbx_description
1 polymer ?
#
loop_
_entity_poly.entity_id
_entity_poly.type
_entity_poly.pdbx_seq_one_letter_code
_entity_poly.pdbx_strand_id
1 'polypeptide(L)' 'PLLREELQQVLPEGTRLIDSGAAIARRTAWLLEHEAPEVHSSQQNVAFCTELDGEAVQLSPVLRRYGFSLLEKLAL' A
#
# COMPACT_ATOMS: atom_id res chain seq x y z
N PRO A 1 -2.06 10.23 -1.86
CA PRO A 1 -2.11 10.61 -0.42
C PRO A 1 -0.73 10.87 0.23
N LEU A 2 0.35 10.23 -0.25
CA LEU A 2 1.69 10.31 0.37
C LEU A 2 2.31 11.72 0.40
N LEU A 3 1.85 12.64 -0.45
CA LEU A 3 2.30 14.04 -0.51
C LEU A 3 1.25 15.02 0.02
N ARG A 4 0.31 14.55 0.84
CA ARG A 4 -0.85 15.35 1.28
C ARG A 4 -0.40 16.61 2.01
N GLU A 5 0.62 16.50 2.86
CA GLU A 5 1.11 17.59 3.70
C GLU A 5 1.78 18.67 2.84
N GLU A 6 2.64 18.27 1.92
CA GLU A 6 3.33 19.17 0.99
C GLU A 6 2.34 19.87 0.06
N LEU A 7 1.36 19.13 -0.47
CA LEU A 7 0.32 19.71 -1.31
C LEU A 7 -0.53 20.72 -0.55
N GLN A 8 -0.85 20.48 0.72
CA GLN A 8 -1.61 21.43 1.55
C GLN A 8 -0.86 22.75 1.80
N GLN A 9 0.48 22.74 1.78
CA GLN A 9 1.29 23.95 1.94
C GLN A 9 1.33 24.80 0.67
N VAL A 10 1.16 24.19 -0.51
CA VAL A 10 1.28 24.87 -1.80
C VAL A 10 -0.08 25.27 -2.37
N LEU A 11 -1.13 24.50 -2.07
CA LEU A 11 -2.46 24.74 -2.62
C LEU A 11 -3.17 25.89 -1.89
N PRO A 12 -4.07 26.62 -2.58
CA PRO A 12 -4.84 27.69 -1.96
C PRO A 12 -5.66 27.21 -0.76
N GLU A 13 -5.83 28.10 0.22
CA GLU A 13 -6.72 27.86 1.35
C GLU A 13 -8.13 27.47 0.87
N GLY A 14 -8.75 26.49 1.53
CA GLY A 14 -10.04 25.93 1.13
C GLY A 14 -9.97 24.80 0.09
N THR A 15 -8.78 24.47 -0.44
CA THR A 15 -8.63 23.34 -1.36
C THR A 15 -8.91 22.00 -0.67
N ARG A 16 -9.90 21.26 -1.15
CA ARG A 16 -10.27 19.94 -0.64
C ARG A 16 -9.59 18.82 -1.43
N LEU A 17 -8.72 18.08 -0.76
CA LEU A 17 -8.09 16.88 -1.33
C LEU A 17 -9.01 15.66 -1.22
N ILE A 18 -9.28 15.02 -2.35
CA ILE A 18 -10.11 13.80 -2.44
C ILE A 18 -9.19 12.58 -2.65
N ASP A 19 -9.43 11.53 -1.88
CA ASP A 19 -8.66 10.27 -1.93
C ASP A 19 -9.64 9.08 -1.93
N SER A 20 -9.37 8.08 -2.78
CA SER A 20 -10.24 6.91 -2.93
C SER A 20 -9.98 5.82 -1.88
N GLY A 21 -8.92 5.91 -1.08
CA GLY A 21 -8.46 4.84 -0.19
C GLY A 21 -9.52 4.36 0.79
N ALA A 22 -10.28 5.29 1.40
CA ALA A 22 -11.37 4.92 2.31
C ALA A 22 -12.52 4.19 1.60
N ALA A 23 -12.82 4.53 0.35
CA ALA A 23 -13.84 3.85 -0.44
C ALA A 23 -13.38 2.45 -0.85
N ILE A 24 -12.10 2.30 -1.24
CA ILE A 24 -11.50 1.00 -1.55
C ILE A 24 -11.49 0.10 -0.32
N ALA A 25 -11.06 0.60 0.85
CA ALA A 25 -11.05 -0.20 2.09
C ALA A 25 -12.44 -0.74 2.47
N ARG A 26 -13.49 0.08 2.35
CA ARG A 26 -14.88 -0.36 2.58
C ARG A 26 -15.31 -1.43 1.58
N ARG A 27 -14.94 -1.29 0.31
CA ARG A 27 -15.25 -2.30 -0.71
C ARG A 27 -14.49 -3.61 -0.44
N THR A 28 -13.23 -3.54 -0.05
CA THR A 28 -12.44 -4.72 0.33
C THR A 28 -13.07 -5.46 1.51
N ALA A 29 -13.47 -4.75 2.58
CA ALA A 29 -14.15 -5.37 3.72
C ALA A 29 -15.44 -6.08 3.30
N TRP A 30 -16.28 -5.40 2.50
CA TRP A 30 -17.51 -6.00 1.98
C TRP A 30 -17.23 -7.23 1.11
N LEU A 31 -16.22 -7.21 0.24
CA LEU A 31 -15.85 -8.35 -0.60
C LEU A 31 -15.40 -9.55 0.25
N LEU A 32 -14.57 -9.31 1.27
CA LEU A 32 -14.10 -10.35 2.18
C LEU A 32 -15.25 -11.03 2.95
N GLU A 33 -16.30 -10.27 3.28
CA GLU A 33 -17.47 -10.79 4.00
C GLU A 33 -18.46 -11.56 3.11
N HIS A 34 -18.57 -11.21 1.83
CA HIS A 34 -19.70 -11.66 0.99
C HIS A 34 -19.31 -12.45 -0.27
N GLU A 35 -18.13 -12.22 -0.84
CA GLU A 35 -17.77 -12.76 -2.17
C GLU A 35 -16.42 -13.50 -2.20
N ALA A 36 -15.49 -13.18 -1.32
CA ALA A 36 -14.16 -13.76 -1.34
C ALA A 36 -14.16 -15.23 -0.89
N PRO A 37 -13.35 -16.10 -1.51
CA PRO A 37 -13.14 -17.45 -0.99
C PRO A 37 -12.40 -17.42 0.35
N GLU A 38 -12.63 -18.42 1.20
CA GLU A 38 -11.87 -18.59 2.45
C GLU A 38 -10.43 -19.04 2.15
N VAL A 39 -9.53 -18.06 2.05
CA VAL A 39 -8.09 -18.28 1.86
C VAL A 39 -7.35 -17.52 2.94
N HIS A 40 -6.60 -18.25 3.75
CA HIS A 40 -5.84 -17.68 4.87
C HIS A 40 -4.41 -18.23 4.87
N SER A 41 -3.47 -17.41 5.35
CA SER A 41 -2.10 -17.82 5.61
C SER A 41 -1.67 -17.25 6.96
N SER A 42 -0.91 -18.04 7.72
CA SER A 42 -0.26 -17.59 8.96
C SER A 42 1.12 -16.99 8.71
N GLN A 43 1.54 -16.89 7.44
CA GLN A 43 2.80 -16.26 7.08
C GLN A 43 2.73 -14.75 7.30
N GLN A 44 3.87 -14.14 7.58
CA GLN A 44 4.00 -12.69 7.65
C GLN A 44 3.71 -12.03 6.29
N ASN A 45 3.33 -10.75 6.32
CA ASN A 45 3.18 -9.95 5.11
C ASN A 45 4.52 -9.83 4.38
N VAL A 46 4.51 -10.03 3.06
CA VAL A 46 5.69 -9.93 2.18
C VAL A 46 5.43 -8.90 1.07
N ALA A 47 6.44 -8.11 0.75
CA ALA A 47 6.43 -7.24 -0.42
C ALA A 47 7.11 -7.95 -1.59
N PHE A 48 6.55 -7.81 -2.79
CA PHE A 48 7.14 -8.33 -4.02
C PHE A 48 7.53 -7.20 -4.97
N CYS A 49 8.63 -7.39 -5.70
CA CYS A 49 9.01 -6.57 -6.85
C CYS A 49 9.22 -7.45 -8.10
N THR A 50 9.03 -6.88 -9.29
CA THR A 50 9.28 -7.58 -10.56
C THR A 50 10.76 -7.63 -10.90
N GLU A 51 11.52 -6.64 -10.43
CA GLU A 51 12.96 -6.53 -10.56
C GLU A 51 13.56 -6.12 -9.22
N LEU A 52 14.67 -6.74 -8.82
CA LEU A 52 15.36 -6.45 -7.57
C LEU A 52 16.65 -5.72 -7.89
N ASP A 53 16.51 -4.43 -8.15
CA ASP A 53 17.60 -3.49 -8.43
C ASP A 53 17.92 -2.62 -7.20
N GLY A 54 18.84 -1.67 -7.38
CA GLY A 54 19.25 -0.76 -6.30
C GLY A 54 18.10 0.11 -5.80
N GLU A 55 17.17 0.52 -6.66
CA GLU A 55 16.04 1.39 -6.30
C GLU A 55 15.00 0.61 -5.49
N ALA A 56 14.66 -0.60 -5.90
CA ALA A 56 13.77 -1.49 -5.16
C ALA A 56 14.32 -1.77 -3.76
N VAL A 57 15.62 -2.05 -3.64
CA VAL A 57 16.27 -2.30 -2.35
C VAL A 57 16.17 -1.06 -1.43
N GLN A 58 16.28 0.15 -1.97
CA GLN A 58 16.15 1.40 -1.21
C GLN A 58 14.74 1.59 -0.59
N LEU A 59 13.70 0.92 -1.11
CA LEU A 59 12.36 0.96 -0.53
C LEU A 59 12.22 0.13 0.75
N SER A 60 13.15 -0.81 1.02
CA SER A 60 13.08 -1.75 2.15
C SER A 60 12.80 -1.09 3.51
N PRO A 61 13.47 0.02 3.90
CA PRO A 61 13.19 0.67 5.19
C PRO A 61 11.77 1.23 5.27
N VAL A 62 11.24 1.73 4.15
CA VAL A 62 9.87 2.25 4.09
C VAL A 62 8.88 1.08 4.19
N LEU A 63 9.06 0.02 3.41
CA LEU A 63 8.22 -1.17 3.41
C LEU A 63 8.12 -1.82 4.79
N ARG A 64 9.23 -1.88 5.54
CA ARG A 64 9.24 -2.35 6.93
C ARG A 64 8.34 -1.51 7.85
N ARG A 65 8.33 -0.18 7.69
CA ARG A 65 7.41 0.70 8.44
C ARG A 65 5.94 0.47 8.07
N TYR A 66 5.66 0.01 6.86
CA TYR A 66 4.33 -0.40 6.41
C TYR A 66 3.95 -1.83 6.81
N GLY A 67 4.81 -2.56 7.52
CA GLY A 67 4.53 -3.91 8.02
C GLY A 67 5.00 -5.05 7.12
N PHE A 68 5.81 -4.76 6.10
CA PHE A 68 6.42 -5.77 5.23
C PHE A 68 7.89 -5.97 5.62
N SER A 69 8.18 -7.06 6.32
CA SER A 69 9.53 -7.34 6.84
C SER A 69 10.52 -7.75 5.74
N LEU A 70 10.01 -8.26 4.62
CA LEU A 70 10.77 -8.84 3.53
C LEU A 70 10.35 -8.25 2.17
N LEU A 71 11.33 -8.06 1.29
CA LEU A 71 11.16 -7.72 -0.12
C LEU A 71 11.77 -8.84 -0.96
N GLU A 72 10.97 -9.47 -1.81
CA GLU A 72 11.39 -10.56 -2.69
C GLU A 72 11.15 -10.24 -4.17
N LYS A 73 12.04 -10.74 -5.04
CA LYS A 73 11.79 -10.73 -6.48
C LYS A 73 10.77 -11.81 -6.83
N LEU A 74 9.68 -11.43 -7.48
CA LEU A 74 8.71 -12.39 -8.01
C LEU A 74 9.31 -13.13 -9.22
N ALA A 75 9.33 -14.46 -9.16
CA ALA A 75 9.68 -15.30 -10.30
C ALA A 75 8.47 -15.38 -11.25
N LEU A 76 8.48 -14.54 -12.29
CA LEU A 76 7.49 -14.54 -13.37
C LEU A 76 7.81 -15.59 -14.44
#